data_AF-Q5C301-F1
#
_entry.id   AF-Q5C301-F1
#
_cell.length_a   1.000
_cell.length_b   1.000
_cell.length_c   1.000
_cell.angle_alpha   90.00
_cell.angle_beta   90.00
_cell.angle_gamma   90.00
#
_symmetry.space_group_name_H-M   'P 1'
#
loop_
_entity.id
_entity.type
_entity.pdbx_description
1 polymer ?
#
loop_
_entity_poly.entity_id
_entity_poly.type
_entity_poly.pdbx_seq_one_letter_code
_entity_poly.pdbx_strand_id
1 'polypeptide(L)'
;TSSSSDVFTQTSGHYTKEHWEAKLLIPPHTAENEADVQRVKSSHPLHEAEFVIRDGRLLGELMPLRAFGDIRFKWSTDDLKNIARLLDLPPNYPISPRFYDSPPYLVATPQVLWKPLTTLCDHFLILGTDGLWDVISPTDAVHVVAQHWYDYKGDPSYCGPGDTAASRLIRTALGGTEMNSEKIALHFSIPASVARYYRDDITVIVVYLPTAFCDSM
;
A
#
# COMPACT_ATOMS: atom_id res chain seq x y z
N THR A 1 15.84 -22.92 24.55
CA THR A 1 15.13 -21.95 25.41
C THR A 1 15.90 -20.65 25.39
N SER A 2 15.72 -19.86 24.34
CA SER A 2 16.25 -18.48 24.29
C SER A 2 15.26 -17.62 25.07
N SER A 3 15.69 -16.96 26.14
CA SER A 3 14.88 -15.92 26.76
C SER A 3 14.80 -14.76 25.76
N SER A 4 13.70 -14.65 25.03
CA SER A 4 13.45 -13.46 24.23
C SER A 4 13.33 -12.29 25.19
N SER A 5 14.38 -11.50 25.32
CA SER A 5 14.36 -10.23 26.04
C SER A 5 13.57 -9.21 25.23
N ASP A 6 12.79 -8.35 25.88
CA ASP A 6 12.06 -7.28 25.21
C ASP A 6 13.01 -6.28 24.56
N VAL A 7 12.80 -5.91 23.30
CA VAL A 7 13.65 -4.97 22.56
C VAL A 7 13.83 -3.66 23.34
N PHE A 8 12.80 -3.18 24.05
CA PHE A 8 12.90 -1.97 24.86
C PHE A 8 13.85 -2.14 26.05
N THR A 9 13.82 -3.30 26.70
CA THR A 9 14.75 -3.65 27.78
C THR A 9 16.17 -3.88 27.25
N GLN A 10 16.32 -4.49 26.07
CA GLN A 10 17.61 -4.73 25.42
C GLN A 10 18.33 -3.43 25.07
N THR A 11 17.60 -2.36 24.73
CA THR A 11 18.18 -1.06 24.37
C THR A 11 18.28 -0.08 25.53
N SER A 12 18.00 -0.50 26.77
CA SER A 12 17.94 0.39 27.93
C SER A 12 16.99 1.59 27.72
N GLY A 13 15.90 1.39 26.96
CA GLY A 13 14.91 2.43 26.65
C GLY A 13 15.32 3.42 25.55
N HIS A 14 16.43 3.19 24.84
CA HIS A 14 16.84 4.00 23.70
C HIS A 14 16.44 3.38 22.37
N TYR A 15 16.12 4.20 21.38
CA TYR A 15 15.84 3.70 20.04
C TYR A 15 17.16 3.37 19.30
N THR A 16 17.24 2.17 18.73
CA THR A 16 18.37 1.68 17.94
C THR A 16 17.83 1.12 16.62
N LYS A 17 18.27 1.67 15.48
CA LYS A 17 17.74 1.35 14.15
C LYS A 17 17.92 -0.14 13.79
N GLU A 18 19.07 -0.70 14.14
CA GLU A 18 19.53 -2.04 13.77
C GLU A 18 18.66 -3.15 14.39
N HIS A 19 17.83 -2.83 15.39
CA HIS A 19 16.92 -3.78 16.02
C HIS A 19 15.56 -3.87 15.32
N TRP A 20 15.33 -3.09 14.26
CA TRP A 20 14.04 -3.02 13.56
C TRP A 20 14.18 -3.41 12.10
N GLU A 21 13.38 -4.37 11.68
CA GLU A 21 13.35 -4.87 10.31
C GLU A 21 11.98 -4.60 9.67
N ALA A 22 12.00 -4.14 8.42
CA ALA A 22 10.79 -4.07 7.59
C ALA A 22 10.59 -5.37 6.84
N LYS A 23 9.51 -6.09 7.18
CA LYS A 23 9.12 -7.32 6.48
C LYS A 23 7.88 -7.09 5.64
N LEU A 24 8.05 -7.06 4.32
CA LEU A 24 6.94 -7.04 3.38
C LEU A 24 6.14 -8.35 3.48
N LEU A 25 4.83 -8.25 3.64
CA LEU A 25 3.95 -9.41 3.79
C LEU A 25 3.46 -9.94 2.45
N ILE A 26 2.95 -9.05 1.59
CA ILE A 26 2.43 -9.39 0.26
C ILE A 26 3.00 -8.35 -0.72
N PRO A 27 3.65 -8.78 -1.82
CA PRO A 27 4.08 -7.86 -2.87
C PRO A 27 2.89 -7.16 -3.53
N PRO A 28 3.03 -5.88 -3.93
CA PRO A 28 1.99 -5.18 -4.68
C PRO A 28 1.52 -5.97 -5.90
N HIS A 29 0.23 -5.96 -6.19
CA HIS A 29 -0.35 -6.62 -7.36
C HIS A 29 -0.19 -5.72 -8.59
N THR A 30 1.04 -5.46 -9.03
CA THR A 30 1.40 -4.59 -10.17
C THR A 30 2.19 -5.38 -11.23
N ALA A 31 2.55 -4.73 -12.34
CA ALA A 31 3.38 -5.33 -13.37
C ALA A 31 4.81 -5.70 -12.92
N GLU A 32 5.24 -5.24 -11.74
CA GLU A 32 6.55 -5.60 -11.15
C GLU A 32 6.49 -6.94 -10.40
N ASN A 33 5.28 -7.43 -10.09
CA ASN A 33 5.08 -8.71 -9.44
C ASN A 33 4.95 -9.82 -10.49
N GLU A 34 6.08 -10.49 -10.76
CA GLU A 34 6.16 -11.55 -11.75
C GLU A 34 5.13 -12.67 -11.52
N ALA A 35 4.82 -13.01 -10.26
CA ALA A 35 3.82 -14.04 -9.97
C ALA A 35 2.41 -13.62 -10.42
N ASP A 36 2.03 -12.35 -10.23
CA ASP A 36 0.76 -11.85 -10.76
C ASP A 36 0.78 -11.69 -12.27
N VAL A 37 1.89 -11.22 -12.85
CA VAL A 37 2.04 -11.12 -14.32
C VAL A 37 1.84 -12.50 -14.96
N GLN A 38 2.49 -13.54 -14.43
CA GLN A 38 2.34 -14.91 -14.93
C GLN A 38 0.94 -15.45 -14.71
N ARG A 39 0.30 -15.14 -13.57
CA ARG A 39 -1.11 -15.49 -13.33
C ARG A 39 -2.03 -14.89 -14.39
N VAL A 40 -1.91 -13.59 -14.68
CA VAL A 40 -2.76 -12.96 -15.70
C VAL A 40 -2.45 -13.58 -17.07
N LYS A 41 -1.18 -13.67 -17.49
CA LYS A 41 -0.80 -14.26 -18.78
C LYS A 41 -1.31 -15.71 -18.96
N SER A 42 -1.19 -16.55 -17.95
CA SER A 42 -1.67 -17.95 -18.00
C SER A 42 -3.19 -18.10 -17.97
N SER A 43 -3.92 -17.03 -17.63
CA SER A 43 -5.39 -17.00 -17.67
C SER A 43 -5.95 -16.69 -19.06
N HIS A 44 -5.09 -16.35 -20.03
CA HIS A 44 -5.48 -15.97 -21.39
C HIS A 44 -4.78 -16.83 -22.46
N PRO A 45 -5.32 -16.91 -23.69
CA PRO A 45 -4.66 -17.55 -24.83
C PRO A 45 -3.24 -17.04 -25.07
N LEU A 46 -2.35 -17.93 -25.54
CA LEU A 46 -0.92 -17.64 -25.73
C LEU A 46 -0.65 -16.40 -26.61
N HIS A 47 -1.48 -16.16 -27.62
CA HIS A 47 -1.31 -15.02 -28.54
C HIS A 47 -1.61 -13.67 -27.89
N GLU A 48 -2.26 -13.65 -26.73
CA GLU A 48 -2.56 -12.42 -25.98
C GLU A 48 -1.46 -12.08 -24.96
N ALA A 49 -0.57 -13.02 -24.64
CA ALA A 49 0.38 -12.90 -23.52
C ALA A 49 1.29 -11.67 -23.61
N GLU A 50 1.62 -11.21 -24.81
CA GLU A 50 2.42 -9.99 -25.05
C GLU A 50 1.62 -8.69 -24.86
N PHE A 51 0.29 -8.74 -24.93
CA PHE A 51 -0.60 -7.58 -24.85
C PHE A 51 -1.26 -7.40 -23.49
N VAL A 52 -1.31 -8.48 -22.69
CA VAL A 52 -1.91 -8.47 -21.35
C VAL A 52 -1.25 -7.44 -20.43
N ILE A 53 0.08 -7.31 -20.46
CA ILE A 53 0.82 -6.28 -19.73
C ILE A 53 1.61 -5.45 -20.73
N ARG A 54 1.33 -4.15 -20.78
CA ARG A 54 1.99 -3.18 -21.66
C ARG A 54 2.32 -1.92 -20.90
N ASP A 55 3.49 -1.34 -21.14
CA ASP A 55 3.91 -0.08 -20.51
C ASP A 55 3.75 -0.11 -18.96
N GLY A 56 4.03 -1.28 -18.36
CA GLY A 56 3.89 -1.51 -16.92
C GLY A 56 2.45 -1.61 -16.40
N ARG A 57 1.45 -1.76 -17.28
CA ARG A 57 0.02 -1.71 -16.95
C ARG A 57 -0.77 -2.85 -17.59
N LEU A 58 -1.84 -3.28 -16.92
CA LEU A 58 -2.83 -4.20 -17.46
C LEU A 58 -3.49 -3.58 -18.71
N LEU A 59 -3.34 -4.27 -19.84
CA LEU A 59 -3.79 -3.83 -21.17
C LEU A 59 -3.29 -2.42 -21.55
N GLY A 60 -2.19 -1.96 -20.96
CA GLY A 60 -1.63 -0.62 -21.18
C GLY A 60 -2.36 0.52 -20.45
N GLU A 61 -3.39 0.23 -19.64
CA GLU A 61 -4.23 1.26 -19.01
C GLU A 61 -4.13 1.24 -17.48
N LEU A 62 -4.40 0.08 -16.85
CA LEU A 62 -4.60 -0.01 -15.40
C LEU A 62 -3.33 -0.47 -14.67
N MET A 63 -2.92 0.26 -13.62
CA MET A 63 -1.72 -0.08 -12.84
C MET A 63 -1.91 -1.33 -11.94
N PRO A 64 -2.99 -1.44 -11.14
CA PRO A 64 -3.23 -2.64 -10.36
C PRO A 64 -3.72 -3.81 -11.22
N LEU A 65 -3.19 -5.01 -10.96
CA LEU A 65 -3.58 -6.28 -11.58
C LEU A 65 -4.70 -7.01 -10.83
N ARG A 66 -5.18 -6.41 -9.72
CA ARG A 66 -6.35 -6.83 -8.96
C ARG A 66 -7.07 -5.61 -8.40
N ALA A 67 -8.38 -5.52 -8.59
CA ALA A 67 -9.20 -4.46 -7.99
C ALA A 67 -10.68 -4.86 -7.94
N PHE A 68 -11.42 -4.23 -7.03
CA PHE A 68 -12.89 -4.19 -7.10
C PHE A 68 -13.34 -3.23 -8.22
N GLY A 69 -14.59 -3.31 -8.66
CA GLY A 69 -15.09 -2.41 -9.71
C GLY A 69 -14.44 -2.66 -11.08
N ASP A 70 -14.07 -1.60 -11.80
CA ASP A 70 -13.37 -1.64 -13.09
C ASP A 70 -13.96 -2.65 -14.09
N ILE A 71 -15.29 -2.59 -14.26
CA ILE A 71 -16.06 -3.55 -15.07
C ILE A 71 -15.54 -3.65 -16.52
N ARG A 72 -14.93 -2.57 -17.04
CA ARG A 72 -14.33 -2.52 -18.39
C ARG A 72 -13.17 -3.50 -18.58
N PHE A 73 -12.62 -4.04 -17.49
CA PHE A 73 -11.57 -5.06 -17.50
C PHE A 73 -12.11 -6.46 -17.16
N LYS A 74 -13.42 -6.60 -16.93
CA LYS A 74 -14.04 -7.84 -16.42
C LYS A 74 -15.16 -8.38 -17.30
N TRP A 75 -16.03 -7.52 -17.80
CA TRP A 75 -17.28 -7.94 -18.44
C TRP A 75 -17.08 -8.23 -19.92
N SER A 76 -18.01 -9.00 -20.50
CA SER A 76 -18.00 -9.25 -21.94
C SER A 76 -18.20 -7.93 -22.71
N THR A 77 -17.64 -7.86 -23.91
CA THR A 77 -17.81 -6.71 -24.81
C THR A 77 -19.29 -6.41 -25.08
N ASP A 78 -20.15 -7.43 -25.14
CA ASP A 78 -21.57 -7.25 -25.38
C ASP A 78 -22.30 -6.67 -24.16
N ASP A 79 -21.95 -7.11 -22.95
CA ASP A 79 -22.48 -6.52 -21.72
C ASP A 79 -22.05 -5.05 -21.58
N LEU A 80 -20.78 -4.75 -21.90
CA LEU A 80 -20.26 -3.38 -21.88
C LEU A 80 -21.00 -2.49 -22.90
N LYS A 81 -21.29 -3.00 -24.10
CA LYS A 81 -22.10 -2.29 -25.11
C LYS A 81 -23.53 -2.05 -24.60
N ASN A 82 -24.14 -3.03 -23.95
CA ASN A 82 -25.50 -2.91 -23.42
C ASN A 82 -25.58 -1.86 -22.32
N ILE A 83 -24.62 -1.86 -21.39
CA ILE A 83 -24.53 -0.82 -20.34
C ILE A 83 -24.28 0.55 -20.96
N ALA A 84 -23.39 0.66 -21.95
CA ALA A 84 -23.12 1.93 -22.60
C ALA A 84 -24.37 2.53 -23.27
N ARG A 85 -25.20 1.69 -23.91
CA ARG A 85 -26.50 2.11 -24.45
C ARG A 85 -27.47 2.53 -23.34
N LEU A 86 -27.55 1.76 -22.26
CA LEU A 86 -28.46 2.04 -21.14
C LEU A 86 -28.11 3.34 -20.41
N LEU A 87 -26.82 3.68 -20.34
CA LEU A 87 -26.31 4.91 -19.74
C LEU A 87 -26.21 6.08 -20.74
N ASP A 88 -26.68 5.90 -21.98
CA ASP A 88 -26.59 6.90 -23.06
C ASP A 88 -25.17 7.47 -23.24
N LEU A 89 -24.16 6.59 -23.18
CA LEU A 89 -22.77 7.01 -23.34
C LEU A 89 -22.48 7.43 -24.79
N PRO A 90 -21.57 8.40 -25.01
CA PRO A 90 -21.20 8.83 -26.35
C PRO A 90 -20.77 7.67 -27.25
N PRO A 91 -21.05 7.71 -28.57
CA PRO A 91 -20.74 6.61 -29.50
C PRO A 91 -19.27 6.18 -29.52
N ASN A 92 -18.36 7.11 -29.24
CA ASN A 92 -16.91 6.88 -29.22
C ASN A 92 -16.34 6.67 -27.81
N TYR A 93 -17.20 6.47 -26.81
CA TYR A 93 -16.73 6.18 -25.45
C TYR A 93 -15.97 4.85 -25.48
N PRO A 94 -14.71 4.80 -25.00
CA PRO A 94 -13.90 3.58 -25.04
C PRO A 94 -14.42 2.59 -23.98
N ILE A 95 -15.43 1.80 -24.32
CA ILE A 95 -16.10 0.90 -23.37
C ILE A 95 -15.20 -0.27 -22.94
N SER A 96 -14.25 -0.70 -23.78
CA SER A 96 -13.27 -1.73 -23.48
C SER A 96 -11.86 -1.24 -23.83
N PRO A 97 -10.81 -1.76 -23.16
CA PRO A 97 -9.43 -1.52 -23.55
C PRO A 97 -9.09 -2.08 -24.94
N ARG A 98 -7.88 -1.78 -25.42
CA ARG A 98 -7.31 -2.46 -26.61
C ARG A 98 -6.91 -3.90 -26.26
N PHE A 99 -6.92 -4.79 -27.26
CA PHE A 99 -6.55 -6.21 -27.10
C PHE A 99 -7.42 -6.93 -26.04
N TYR A 100 -8.74 -6.79 -26.17
CA TYR A 100 -9.73 -7.22 -25.18
C TYR A 100 -10.57 -8.40 -25.70
N ASP A 101 -9.89 -9.50 -25.99
CA ASP A 101 -10.45 -10.65 -26.71
C ASP A 101 -11.00 -11.74 -25.75
N SER A 102 -10.41 -11.92 -24.57
CA SER A 102 -10.77 -12.96 -23.60
C SER A 102 -10.99 -12.45 -22.16
N PRO A 103 -11.92 -11.50 -21.93
CA PRO A 103 -12.25 -11.09 -20.57
C PRO A 103 -12.76 -12.26 -19.71
N PRO A 104 -12.56 -12.23 -18.38
CA PRO A 104 -12.03 -11.13 -17.57
C PRO A 104 -10.50 -11.07 -17.48
N TYR A 105 -9.91 -9.86 -17.55
CA TYR A 105 -8.48 -9.62 -17.34
C TYR A 105 -8.14 -9.16 -15.91
N LEU A 106 -9.14 -8.66 -15.18
CA LEU A 106 -8.99 -8.15 -13.82
C LEU A 106 -9.80 -8.98 -12.83
N VAL A 107 -9.22 -9.31 -11.69
CA VAL A 107 -9.90 -10.06 -10.61
C VAL A 107 -10.00 -9.22 -9.34
N ALA A 108 -11.04 -9.45 -8.55
CA ALA A 108 -11.17 -8.88 -7.20
C ALA A 108 -10.69 -9.85 -6.11
N THR A 109 -10.31 -11.08 -6.49
CA THR A 109 -9.89 -12.11 -5.55
C THR A 109 -8.57 -11.71 -4.86
N PRO A 110 -8.54 -11.56 -3.53
CA PRO A 110 -7.34 -11.14 -2.82
C PRO A 110 -6.30 -12.25 -2.77
N GLN A 111 -5.04 -11.89 -2.54
CA GLN A 111 -4.06 -12.82 -2.00
C GLN A 111 -4.20 -12.85 -0.48
N VAL A 112 -4.28 -14.06 0.10
CA VAL A 112 -4.43 -14.24 1.55
C VAL A 112 -3.14 -14.79 2.11
N LEU A 113 -2.59 -14.11 3.12
CA LEU A 113 -1.47 -14.58 3.91
C LEU A 113 -1.95 -14.80 5.35
N TRP A 114 -1.65 -15.98 5.88
CA TRP A 114 -1.76 -16.25 7.32
C TRP A 114 -0.35 -16.34 7.91
N LYS A 115 -0.12 -15.63 9.02
CA LYS A 115 1.16 -15.64 9.75
C LYS A 115 0.88 -15.67 11.26
N PRO A 116 1.45 -16.62 12.02
CA PRO A 116 1.41 -16.55 13.47
C PRO A 116 2.32 -15.42 13.98
N LEU A 117 1.84 -14.65 14.96
CA LEU A 117 2.62 -13.58 15.58
C LEU A 117 3.70 -14.16 16.48
N THR A 118 4.90 -13.59 16.41
CA THR A 118 6.05 -13.94 17.26
C THR A 118 6.19 -12.89 18.35
N THR A 119 5.98 -13.28 19.61
CA THR A 119 6.12 -12.42 20.78
C THR A 119 7.49 -11.73 20.80
N LEU A 120 7.52 -10.44 21.12
CA LEU A 120 8.71 -9.59 21.20
C LEU A 120 9.46 -9.37 19.87
N CYS A 121 8.97 -9.94 18.76
CA CYS A 121 9.50 -9.70 17.41
C CYS A 121 8.52 -8.93 16.53
N ASP A 122 7.23 -9.29 16.55
CA ASP A 122 6.20 -8.64 15.75
C ASP A 122 5.54 -7.52 16.57
N HIS A 123 5.97 -6.27 16.37
CA HIS A 123 5.53 -5.12 17.19
C HIS A 123 4.36 -4.35 16.58
N PHE A 124 4.39 -4.12 15.27
CA PHE A 124 3.31 -3.38 14.61
C PHE A 124 3.15 -3.76 13.16
N LEU A 125 1.99 -3.43 12.60
CA LEU A 125 1.66 -3.54 11.19
C LEU A 125 1.38 -2.14 10.64
N ILE A 126 1.99 -1.83 9.50
CA ILE A 126 1.72 -0.60 8.74
C ILE A 126 0.93 -0.98 7.50
N LEU A 127 -0.28 -0.43 7.36
CA LEU A 127 -1.05 -0.47 6.13
C LEU A 127 -1.04 0.93 5.52
N GLY A 128 -0.70 1.03 4.24
CA GLY A 128 -0.69 2.30 3.52
C GLY A 128 -1.08 2.12 2.06
N THR A 129 -1.65 3.16 1.46
CA THR A 129 -1.81 3.24 -0.01
C THR A 129 -0.46 3.49 -0.69
N ASP A 130 -0.39 3.24 -1.99
CA ASP A 130 0.77 3.55 -2.85
C ASP A 130 1.26 5.00 -2.67
N GLY A 131 0.36 5.96 -2.50
CA GLY A 131 0.74 7.34 -2.20
C GLY A 131 1.70 7.51 -1.00
N LEU A 132 1.68 6.60 -0.02
CA LEU A 132 2.72 6.51 1.02
C LEU A 132 4.00 5.87 0.45
N TRP A 133 3.88 4.64 -0.05
CA TRP A 133 5.01 3.79 -0.41
C TRP A 133 5.85 4.29 -1.59
N ASP A 134 5.27 5.16 -2.43
CA ASP A 134 5.97 5.83 -3.54
C ASP A 134 6.97 6.88 -3.05
N VAL A 135 6.83 7.36 -1.81
CA VAL A 135 7.64 8.46 -1.25
C VAL A 135 8.44 8.08 0.01
N ILE A 136 8.08 6.98 0.69
CA ILE A 136 8.83 6.46 1.84
C ILE A 136 9.18 4.98 1.66
N SER A 137 10.43 4.64 1.94
CA SER A 137 10.86 3.24 1.93
C SER A 137 10.20 2.45 3.08
N PRO A 138 9.92 1.14 2.92
CA PRO A 138 9.40 0.32 4.01
C PRO A 138 10.27 0.36 5.27
N THR A 139 11.60 0.40 5.07
CA THR A 139 12.57 0.54 6.15
C THR A 139 12.35 1.86 6.90
N ASP A 140 12.36 3.01 6.21
CA ASP A 140 12.16 4.31 6.86
C ASP A 140 10.80 4.40 7.56
N ALA A 141 9.75 3.82 6.97
CA ALA A 141 8.42 3.79 7.59
C ALA A 141 8.44 3.02 8.93
N VAL A 142 9.07 1.85 8.97
CA VAL A 142 9.26 1.09 10.21
C VAL A 142 10.03 1.90 11.24
N HIS A 143 11.06 2.63 10.82
CA HIS A 143 11.87 3.45 11.73
C HIS A 143 11.06 4.61 12.34
N VAL A 144 10.21 5.27 11.55
CA VAL A 144 9.30 6.32 12.04
C VAL A 144 8.34 5.78 13.11
N VAL A 145 7.73 4.62 12.85
CA VAL A 145 6.77 4.01 13.79
C VAL A 145 7.47 3.48 15.04
N ALA A 146 8.65 2.88 14.89
CA ALA A 146 9.46 2.40 16.00
C ALA A 146 9.93 3.55 16.90
N GLN A 147 10.45 4.64 16.33
CA GLN A 147 10.82 5.83 17.10
C GLN A 147 9.62 6.38 17.88
N HIS A 148 8.45 6.48 17.23
CA HIS A 148 7.22 6.90 17.90
C HIS A 148 6.87 6.01 19.10
N TRP A 149 6.99 4.68 18.94
CA TRP A 149 6.75 3.73 20.02
C TRP A 149 7.72 3.94 21.21
N TYR A 150 9.00 4.22 20.94
CA TYR A 150 9.99 4.54 21.97
C TYR A 150 9.75 5.89 22.65
N ASP A 151 9.35 6.92 21.91
CA ASP A 151 9.05 8.25 22.46
C ASP A 151 7.96 8.20 23.53
N TYR A 152 7.03 7.25 23.37
CA TYR A 152 5.95 6.97 24.31
C TYR A 152 6.23 5.76 25.21
N LYS A 153 7.51 5.39 25.40
CA LYS A 153 7.98 4.36 26.35
C LYS A 153 7.29 3.01 26.19
N GLY A 154 6.96 2.66 24.96
CA GLY A 154 6.28 1.43 24.62
C GLY A 154 4.77 1.45 24.79
N ASP A 155 4.16 2.57 25.19
CA ASP A 155 2.71 2.75 25.23
C ASP A 155 2.24 3.98 24.43
N PRO A 156 1.99 3.81 23.11
CA PRO A 156 1.50 4.87 22.25
C PRO A 156 0.10 5.39 22.59
N SER A 157 -0.63 4.79 23.55
CA SER A 157 -1.97 5.27 23.94
C SER A 157 -1.93 6.64 24.62
N TYR A 158 -0.79 7.02 25.19
CA TYR A 158 -0.56 8.33 25.80
C TYR A 158 -0.07 9.40 24.81
N CYS A 159 -0.12 9.13 23.49
CA CYS A 159 0.34 10.09 22.50
C CYS A 159 -0.45 11.40 22.54
N GLY A 160 0.27 12.51 22.32
CA GLY A 160 -0.33 13.85 22.32
C GLY A 160 -1.27 14.05 21.12
N PRO A 161 -2.23 15.00 21.19
CA PRO A 161 -3.09 15.32 20.07
C PRO A 161 -2.28 15.66 18.80
N GLY A 162 -2.53 14.91 17.72
CA GLY A 162 -1.89 15.15 16.41
C GLY A 162 -0.51 14.53 16.24
N ASP A 163 0.04 13.86 17.25
CA ASP A 163 1.31 13.14 17.19
C ASP A 163 1.10 11.62 17.28
N THR A 164 0.47 11.05 16.25
CA THR A 164 0.32 9.60 16.11
C THR A 164 1.38 9.06 15.16
N ALA A 165 1.68 7.77 15.23
CA ALA A 165 2.57 7.12 14.26
C ALA A 165 2.12 7.35 12.80
N ALA A 166 0.81 7.31 12.55
CA ALA A 166 0.24 7.60 11.24
C ALA A 166 0.45 9.08 10.82
N SER A 167 0.25 10.04 11.73
CA SER A 167 0.50 11.46 11.40
C SER A 167 1.98 11.73 11.17
N ARG A 168 2.88 11.06 11.91
CA ARG A 168 4.33 11.11 11.66
C ARG A 168 4.70 10.54 10.30
N LEU A 169 4.15 9.38 9.91
CA LEU A 169 4.37 8.82 8.57
C LEU A 169 3.90 9.77 7.46
N ILE A 170 2.74 10.39 7.60
CA ILE A 170 2.23 11.39 6.64
C ILE A 170 3.16 12.61 6.58
N ARG A 171 3.63 13.11 7.74
CA ARG A 171 4.59 14.23 7.80
C ARG A 171 5.93 13.87 7.18
N THR A 172 6.40 12.63 7.35
CA THR A 172 7.62 12.15 6.69
C THR A 172 7.44 12.03 5.18
N ALA A 173 6.29 11.51 4.73
CA ALA A 173 5.97 11.40 3.31
C ALA A 173 5.96 12.76 2.60
N LEU A 174 5.43 13.80 3.25
CA LEU A 174 5.34 15.16 2.69
C LEU A 174 6.59 16.03 2.95
N GLY A 175 7.29 15.78 4.05
CA GLY A 175 8.39 16.62 4.55
C GLY A 175 9.78 16.02 4.39
N GLY A 176 9.89 14.77 3.96
CA GLY A 176 11.10 13.96 4.06
C GLY A 176 11.36 13.45 5.47
N THR A 177 12.48 12.74 5.67
CA THR A 177 12.88 12.14 6.96
C THR A 177 12.98 13.15 8.11
N GLU A 178 13.29 14.42 7.80
CA GLU A 178 13.36 15.52 8.76
C GLU A 178 11.99 16.14 9.09
N MET A 179 10.90 15.68 8.45
CA MET A 179 9.56 16.27 8.57
C MET A 179 9.56 17.79 8.37
N ASN A 180 10.25 18.26 7.31
CA ASN A 180 10.46 19.68 7.07
C ASN A 180 9.11 20.43 6.97
N SER A 181 8.89 21.37 7.89
CA SER A 181 7.62 22.07 8.03
C SER A 181 7.26 22.93 6.82
N GLU A 182 8.24 23.49 6.12
CA GLU A 182 8.01 24.31 4.92
C GLU A 182 7.54 23.44 3.75
N LYS A 183 8.16 22.28 3.52
CA LYS A 183 7.72 21.31 2.52
C LYS A 183 6.31 20.80 2.79
N ILE A 184 6.03 20.47 4.05
CA ILE A 184 4.69 20.03 4.47
C ILE A 184 3.66 21.14 4.21
N ALA A 185 3.94 22.37 4.64
CA ALA A 185 3.06 23.51 4.44
C ALA A 185 2.83 23.80 2.95
N LEU A 186 3.86 23.64 2.10
CA LEU A 186 3.73 23.75 0.66
C LEU A 186 2.72 22.72 0.15
N HIS A 187 2.87 21.43 0.49
CA HIS A 187 1.94 20.38 0.05
C HIS A 187 0.49 20.63 0.46
N PHE A 188 0.25 21.22 1.64
CA PHE A 188 -1.10 21.59 2.11
C PHE A 188 -1.66 22.84 1.42
N SER A 189 -0.80 23.73 0.94
CA SER A 189 -1.20 24.97 0.28
C SER A 189 -1.55 24.78 -1.20
N ILE A 190 -1.22 23.61 -1.79
CA ILE A 190 -1.50 23.32 -3.20
C ILE A 190 -3.03 23.20 -3.41
N PRO A 191 -3.62 23.95 -4.36
CA PRO A 191 -5.05 23.84 -4.67
C PRO A 191 -5.46 22.43 -5.09
N ALA A 192 -6.66 22.01 -4.69
CA ALA A 192 -7.19 20.68 -4.99
C ALA A 192 -7.21 20.34 -6.50
N SER A 193 -7.34 21.35 -7.36
CA SER A 193 -7.34 21.19 -8.82
C SER A 193 -5.99 20.74 -9.39
N VAL A 194 -4.89 20.95 -8.67
CA VAL A 194 -3.53 20.61 -9.14
C VAL A 194 -2.76 19.71 -8.16
N ALA A 195 -3.31 19.43 -6.97
CA ALA A 195 -2.65 18.64 -5.93
C ALA A 195 -2.18 17.25 -6.43
N ARG A 196 -2.99 16.59 -7.28
CA ARG A 196 -2.64 15.27 -7.85
C ARG A 196 -1.38 15.25 -8.73
N TYR A 197 -0.90 16.41 -9.21
CA TYR A 197 0.37 16.47 -9.93
C TYR A 197 1.59 16.38 -9.00
N TYR A 198 1.41 16.61 -7.71
CA TYR A 198 2.49 16.69 -6.74
C TYR A 198 2.49 15.56 -5.73
N ARG A 199 1.33 14.95 -5.47
CA ARG A 199 1.18 13.81 -4.56
C ARG A 199 -0.07 13.01 -4.91
N ASP A 200 -0.06 11.73 -4.56
CA ASP A 200 -1.27 10.93 -4.54
C ASP A 200 -2.01 11.08 -3.19
N ASP A 201 -3.15 10.41 -3.06
CA ASP A 201 -3.87 10.26 -1.82
C ASP A 201 -3.11 9.32 -0.86
N ILE A 202 -2.77 9.85 0.30
CA ILE A 202 -2.00 9.13 1.33
C ILE A 202 -2.97 8.70 2.43
N THR A 203 -3.16 7.39 2.57
CA THR A 203 -3.87 6.79 3.71
C THR A 203 -2.92 5.89 4.47
N VAL A 204 -2.92 6.01 5.80
CA VAL A 204 -2.03 5.24 6.68
C VAL A 204 -2.81 4.70 7.88
N ILE A 205 -2.64 3.43 8.18
CA ILE A 205 -3.13 2.78 9.40
C ILE A 205 -1.93 2.09 10.05
N VAL A 206 -1.68 2.40 11.32
CA VAL A 206 -0.68 1.72 12.13
C VAL A 206 -1.40 0.93 13.21
N VAL A 207 -1.15 -0.37 13.25
CA VAL A 207 -1.70 -1.29 14.26
C VAL A 207 -0.56 -1.75 15.16
N TYR A 208 -0.57 -1.33 16.41
CA TYR A 208 0.31 -1.91 17.43
C TYR A 208 -0.24 -3.28 17.83
N LEU A 209 0.59 -4.30 17.75
CA LEU A 209 0.20 -5.68 17.99
C LEU A 209 0.27 -6.01 19.48
N PRO A 210 -0.55 -6.96 20.00
CA PRO A 210 -0.48 -7.38 21.40
C PRO A 210 0.92 -7.88 21.80
N THR A 211 1.66 -8.43 20.84
CA THR A 211 3.04 -8.94 21.00
C THR A 211 4.09 -7.84 21.17
N ALA A 212 3.72 -6.58 21.00
CA ALA A 212 4.60 -5.41 21.18
C ALA A 212 4.75 -5.00 22.65
N PHE A 213 3.78 -5.35 23.48
CA PHE A 213 3.74 -4.96 24.87
C PHE A 213 4.23 -6.14 25.71
N CYS A 214 5.17 -5.89 26.62
CA CYS A 214 5.36 -6.84 27.72
C CYS A 214 4.11 -6.79 28.59
N ASP A 215 3.55 -7.96 28.92
CA ASP A 215 2.66 -8.06 30.07
C ASP A 215 3.44 -7.53 31.28
N SER A 216 3.12 -6.30 31.68
CA SER A 216 3.43 -5.85 33.02
C SER A 216 2.43 -6.56 33.93
N MET A 217 2.73 -7.83 34.25
CA MET A 217 2.22 -8.46 35.47
C MET A 217 3.09 -8.02 36.65
#